data_AF-A0A929F456-F1
#
_entry.id   AF-A0A929F456-F1
#
_cell.length_a   1.000
_cell.length_b   1.000
_cell.length_c   1.000
_cell.angle_alpha   90.00
_cell.angle_beta   90.00
_cell.angle_gamma   90.00
#
_symmetry.space_group_name_H-M   'P 1'
#
loop_
_entity.id
_entity.type
_entity.pdbx_description
1 polymer ?
#
loop_
_entity_poly.entity_id
_entity_poly.type
_entity_poly.pdbx_seq_one_letter_code
_entity_poly.pdbx_strand_id
1 'polypeptide(L)' 'MTRPSWERYFIDITHLVAKRSTCIRRQVGAILVKDKRVLATGYNGAPSGIAHCQDVGCLREKEKVPSGERHELCRGS' A
#
# COMPACT_ATOMS: atom_id res chain seq x y z
N MET A 1 -9.74 -29.52 -3.36
CA MET A 1 -9.06 -28.20 -3.46
C MET A 1 -7.67 -28.44 -4.01
N THR A 2 -7.28 -27.71 -5.05
CA THR A 2 -5.93 -27.79 -5.64
C THR A 2 -4.97 -26.86 -4.90
N ARG A 3 -3.72 -27.28 -4.73
CA ARG A 3 -2.68 -26.45 -4.10
C ARG A 3 -2.40 -25.23 -5.01
N PRO A 4 -2.44 -23.99 -4.47
CA PRO A 4 -2.17 -22.80 -5.28
C PRO A 4 -0.73 -22.77 -5.79
N SER A 5 -0.53 -22.16 -6.96
CA SER A 5 0.81 -21.85 -7.47
C SER A 5 1.51 -20.82 -6.57
N TRP A 6 2.84 -20.74 -6.67
CA TRP A 6 3.62 -19.74 -5.92
C TRP A 6 3.22 -18.31 -6.28
N GLU A 7 3.02 -18.01 -7.56
CA GLU A 7 2.58 -16.69 -8.03
C GLU A 7 1.23 -16.31 -7.41
N ARG A 8 0.25 -17.22 -7.44
CA ARG A 8 -1.07 -16.96 -6.89
C ARG A 8 -1.01 -16.74 -5.38
N TYR A 9 -0.26 -17.60 -4.67
CA TYR A 9 -0.04 -17.47 -3.23
C TYR A 9 0.55 -16.10 -2.86
N PHE A 10 1.58 -15.65 -3.58
CA PHE A 10 2.23 -14.37 -3.33
C PHE A 10 1.36 -13.16 -3.68
N ILE A 11 0.61 -13.22 -4.79
CA ILE A 11 -0.33 -12.15 -5.15
C ILE A 11 -1.49 -12.05 -4.15
N ASP A 12 -2.04 -13.18 -3.69
CA ASP A 12 -3.11 -13.16 -2.68
C ASP A 12 -2.63 -12.56 -1.35
N ILE A 13 -1.41 -12.89 -0.91
CA ILE A 13 -0.77 -12.24 0.26
C ILE A 13 -0.58 -10.75 0.01
N THR A 14 -0.09 -10.36 -1.17
CA THR A 14 0.14 -8.95 -1.53
C THR A 14 -1.15 -8.13 -1.46
N HIS A 15 -2.27 -8.68 -1.97
CA HIS A 15 -3.59 -8.06 -1.83
C HIS A 15 -4.07 -7.99 -0.38
N LEU A 16 -3.79 -9.01 0.44
CA LEU A 16 -4.11 -8.97 1.87
C LEU A 16 -3.33 -7.88 2.60
N VAL A 17 -2.04 -7.73 2.30
CA VAL A 17 -1.19 -6.66 2.84
C VAL A 17 -1.71 -5.28 2.41
N ALA A 18 -2.11 -5.12 1.15
CA ALA A 18 -2.67 -3.87 0.63
C ALA A 18 -3.92 -3.39 1.38
N LYS A 19 -4.73 -4.30 1.93
CA LYS A 19 -5.92 -3.95 2.74
C LYS A 19 -5.58 -3.20 4.04
N ARG A 20 -4.32 -3.21 4.48
CA ARG A 20 -3.86 -2.43 5.64
C ARG A 20 -3.45 -1.00 5.30
N SER A 21 -3.39 -0.62 4.02
CA SER A 21 -3.08 0.76 3.63
C SER A 21 -4.13 1.72 4.19
N THR A 22 -3.64 2.87 4.63
CA THR A 22 -4.46 3.94 5.23
C THR A 22 -4.64 5.12 4.28
N CYS A 23 -4.18 4.98 3.03
CA CYS A 23 -4.38 5.97 1.97
C CYS A 23 -5.79 5.83 1.37
N ILE A 24 -6.54 6.92 1.26
CA ILE A 24 -7.90 6.90 0.70
C ILE A 24 -7.93 6.87 -0.84
N ARG A 25 -6.80 7.14 -1.51
CA ARG A 25 -6.73 7.22 -2.98
C ARG A 25 -6.32 5.89 -3.63
N ARG A 26 -5.45 5.14 -2.97
CA ARG A 26 -4.81 3.92 -3.51
C ARG A 26 -4.50 2.95 -2.39
N GLN A 27 -4.84 1.68 -2.58
CA GLN A 27 -4.46 0.58 -1.68
C GLN A 27 -3.34 -0.24 -2.33
N VAL A 28 -2.11 0.03 -1.93
CA VAL A 28 -0.91 -0.62 -2.47
C VAL A 28 -0.32 -1.53 -1.41
N GLY A 29 -0.05 -2.76 -1.79
CA GLY A 29 0.69 -3.74 -1.00
C GLY A 29 1.91 -4.21 -1.78
N ALA A 30 2.97 -4.55 -1.06
CA ALA A 30 4.19 -5.11 -1.61
C ALA A 30 4.71 -6.22 -0.67
N ILE A 31 5.34 -7.22 -1.26
CA ILE A 31 6.08 -8.26 -0.54
C ILE A 31 7.45 -8.45 -1.19
N LEU A 32 8.45 -8.75 -0.37
CA LEU A 32 9.79 -9.14 -0.82
C LEU A 32 9.95 -10.64 -0.58
N VAL A 33 10.26 -11.39 -1.64
CA VAL A 33 10.38 -12.85 -1.60
C VAL A 33 11.77 -13.29 -2.04
N LYS A 34 12.35 -14.24 -1.32
CA LYS A 34 13.59 -14.93 -1.69
C LYS A 34 13.44 -16.42 -1.41
N ASP A 35 13.82 -17.27 -2.35
CA ASP A 35 13.76 -18.74 -2.21
C ASP A 35 12.38 -19.23 -1.73
N LYS A 36 11.31 -18.65 -2.29
CA LYS A 36 9.90 -18.92 -1.95
C LYS A 36 9.51 -18.58 -0.50
N ARG A 37 10.30 -17.76 0.20
CA ARG A 37 10.01 -17.25 1.55
C ARG A 37 9.78 -15.75 1.51
N VAL A 38 8.73 -15.29 2.19
CA VAL A 38 8.47 -13.85 2.37
C VAL A 38 9.46 -13.33 3.40
N LEU A 39 10.28 -12.36 3.00
CA LEU A 39 11.26 -11.70 3.86
C LEU A 39 10.69 -10.45 4.52
N ALA A 40 9.88 -9.69 3.78
CA ALA A 40 9.26 -8.46 4.24
C ALA A 40 7.94 -8.21 3.53
N THR A 41 7.07 -7.43 4.17
CA THR A 41 5.82 -6.94 3.62
C THR A 41 5.71 -5.44 3.88
N GLY A 42 4.95 -4.74 3.04
CA GLY A 42 4.71 -3.31 3.20
C GLY A 42 3.45 -2.87 2.49
N TYR A 43 2.87 -1.77 2.96
CA TYR A 43 1.75 -1.09 2.34
C TYR A 43 1.98 0.41 2.39
N ASN A 44 1.29 1.17 1.54
CA ASN A 44 1.42 2.63 1.54
C ASN A 44 0.64 3.27 2.70
N GLY A 45 1.23 4.26 3.35
CA GLY A 45 0.64 4.99 4.47
C GLY A 45 1.51 6.16 4.91
N ALA A 46 1.01 6.96 5.86
CA ALA A 46 1.84 7.97 6.51
C ALA A 46 2.90 7.30 7.41
N PRO A 47 4.06 7.95 7.63
CA PRO A 47 5.06 7.49 8.59
C PRO A 47 4.49 7.24 9.98
N SER A 48 5.14 6.37 10.75
CA SER A 48 4.76 6.09 12.14
C SER A 48 4.72 7.36 12.98
N GLY A 49 3.68 7.49 13.80
CA GLY A 49 3.47 8.68 14.65
C GLY A 49 2.78 9.85 13.96
N ILE A 50 2.48 9.76 12.66
CA ILE A 50 1.71 10.78 11.93
C ILE A 50 0.30 10.26 11.64
N ALA A 51 -0.70 11.12 11.84
CA ALA A 51 -2.11 10.82 11.53
C ALA A 51 -2.29 10.36 10.08
N HIS A 52 -3.11 9.33 9.87
CA HIS A 52 -3.29 8.74 8.56
C HIS A 52 -4.33 9.47 7.72
N CYS A 53 -4.29 9.30 6.39
CA CYS A 53 -5.24 9.95 5.47
C CYS A 53 -6.70 9.54 5.74
N GLN A 54 -6.94 8.34 6.26
CA GLN A 54 -8.28 7.89 6.67
C GLN A 54 -8.85 8.70 7.85
N ASP A 55 -7.99 9.28 8.69
CA ASP A 55 -8.40 10.00 9.90
C ASP A 55 -8.60 11.50 9.62
N VAL A 56 -7.69 12.10 8.82
CA VAL A 56 -7.64 13.56 8.61
C VAL A 56 -7.92 14.00 7.16
N GLY A 57 -8.13 13.03 6.26
CA GLY A 57 -8.28 13.27 4.83
C GLY A 57 -6.94 13.45 4.08
N CYS A 58 -7.03 13.70 2.78
CA CYS A 58 -5.88 13.83 1.88
C CYS A 58 -5.93 15.13 1.08
N LEU A 59 -4.88 15.96 1.16
CA LEU A 59 -4.80 17.22 0.42
C LEU A 59 -4.78 16.99 -1.10
N ARG A 60 -4.06 15.96 -1.54
CA ARG A 60 -4.00 15.58 -2.96
C ARG A 60 -5.37 15.17 -3.53
N GLU A 61 -6.26 14.63 -2.70
CA GLU A 61 -7.63 14.29 -3.10
C GLU A 61 -8.50 15.56 -3.18
N LYS A 62 -8.42 16.42 -2.15
CA LYS A 62 -9.17 17.69 -2.10
C LYS A 62 -8.85 18.60 -3.28
N GLU A 63 -7.58 18.68 -3.66
CA GLU A 63 -7.11 19.50 -4.79
C GLU A 63 -7.14 18.78 -6.14
N LYS A 64 -7.66 17.54 -6.21
CA LYS A 64 -7.74 16.73 -7.44
C LYS A 64 -6.39 16.59 -8.17
N VAL A 65 -5.31 16.43 -7.41
CA VAL A 65 -3.94 16.34 -7.95
C VAL A 65 -3.80 15.09 -8.82
N PRO A 66 -3.37 15.21 -10.10
CA PRO A 66 -3.13 14.09 -10.99
C PRO A 66 -2.08 13.08 -10.48
N SER A 67 -2.06 11.92 -11.12
CA SER A 67 -1.02 10.90 -10.85
C SER A 67 0.34 11.38 -11.37
N GLY A 68 1.40 11.18 -10.60
CA GLY A 68 2.76 11.55 -11.00
C GLY A 68 3.13 13.02 -10.77
N GLU A 69 2.23 13.80 -10.18
CA GLU A 69 2.43 15.23 -9.93
C GLU A 69 2.35 15.58 -8.44
N ARG A 70 2.95 16.72 -8.07
CA ARG A 70 2.88 17.37 -6.74
C ARG A 70 3.05 16.40 -5.57
N HIS A 71 4.15 15.65 -5.60
CA HIS A 71 4.45 14.60 -4.63
C HIS A 71 4.67 15.13 -3.22
N GLU A 72 5.18 16.35 -3.09
CA GLU A 72 5.40 17.09 -1.85
C GLU A 72 4.13 17.29 -1.01
N LEU A 73 2.95 17.12 -1.60
CA LEU A 73 1.66 17.18 -0.89
C LEU A 73 1.23 15.82 -0.31
N CYS A 74 1.96 14.75 -0.60
CA CYS A 74 1.67 13.43 -0.05
C CYS A 74 2.16 13.37 1.40
N ARG A 75 1.34 12.84 2.29
CA ARG A 75 1.75 12.58 3.68
C ARG A 75 2.67 11.36 3.83
N GLY A 76 2.70 10.50 2.81
CA GLY A 76 3.53 9.29 2.77
C GLY A 76 4.86 9.46 2.03
N SER A 77 5.19 10.68 1.59
CA SER A 77 6.50 11.03 1.04
C SER A 77 7.42 11.61 2.09
#